data_AF-A0A970NHY8-F1
#
_entry.id   AF-A0A970NHY8-F1
#
_cell.length_a   1.000
_cell.length_b   1.000
_cell.length_c   1.000
_cell.angle_alpha   90.00
_cell.angle_beta   90.00
_cell.angle_gamma   90.00
#
_symmetry.space_group_name_H-M   'P 1'
#
loop_
_entity.id
_entity.type
_entity.pdbx_description
1 polymer ?
#
loop_
_entity_poly.entity_id
_entity_poly.type
_entity_poly.pdbx_seq_one_letter_code
_entity_poly.pdbx_strand_id
1 'polypeptide(L)'
;MRLSTAGLLRSLAAVIDDPRQLSKCRHSTLELLTQRVMALVAGYEDCNDHTLLRRDPGLKTATKRRALSGSDLASQPTLSRFENSVTRRDLWRLAEAFVEHFLDRHDA
;
A
#
# COMPACT_ATOMS: atom_id res chain seq x y z
N MET A 1 20.96 -8.46 2.41
CA MET A 1 19.48 -8.49 2.38
C MET A 1 19.04 -7.88 1.05
N ARG A 2 18.38 -8.61 0.13
CA ARG A 2 18.04 -8.10 -1.22
C ARG A 2 16.98 -7.00 -1.13
N LEU A 3 17.41 -5.76 -1.37
CA LEU A 3 16.62 -4.53 -1.41
C LEU A 3 15.71 -4.55 -2.66
N SER A 4 14.40 -4.64 -2.45
CA SER A 4 13.35 -4.69 -3.49
C SER A 4 12.31 -3.59 -3.24
N THR A 5 11.51 -3.20 -4.23
CA THR A 5 10.36 -2.28 -4.07
C THR A 5 9.44 -2.69 -2.91
N ALA A 6 9.38 -3.98 -2.63
CA ALA A 6 8.65 -4.52 -1.50
C ALA A 6 9.24 -4.10 -0.14
N GLY A 7 10.53 -3.77 -0.07
CA GLY A 7 11.23 -3.24 1.12
C GLY A 7 10.84 -1.79 1.43
N LEU A 8 10.81 -0.92 0.42
CA LEU A 8 10.36 0.46 0.58
C LEU A 8 8.89 0.53 1.04
N LEU A 9 7.98 -0.19 0.39
CA LEU A 9 6.57 -0.18 0.80
C LEU A 9 6.37 -0.73 2.23
N ARG A 10 7.26 -1.63 2.68
CA ARG A 10 7.25 -2.11 4.07
C ARG A 10 7.68 -1.02 5.06
N SER A 11 8.75 -0.28 4.79
CA SER A 11 9.17 0.81 5.69
C SER A 11 8.12 1.91 5.76
N LEU A 12 7.55 2.30 4.61
CA LEU A 12 6.49 3.30 4.56
C LEU A 12 5.21 2.85 5.29
N ALA A 13 4.77 1.61 5.09
CA ALA A 13 3.58 1.10 5.77
C ALA A 13 3.76 0.99 7.29
N ALA A 14 4.98 0.78 7.77
CA ALA A 14 5.28 0.62 9.20
C ALA A 14 5.15 1.92 10.00
N VAL A 15 5.20 3.08 9.34
CA VAL A 15 5.17 4.40 9.99
C VAL A 15 3.82 5.11 9.92
N ILE A 16 2.86 4.55 9.19
CA ILE A 16 1.48 5.05 9.16
C ILE A 16 0.76 4.55 10.41
N ASP A 17 0.26 5.47 11.23
CA ASP A 17 -0.61 5.12 12.35
C ASP A 17 -1.97 4.65 11.86
N ASP A 18 -2.32 3.40 12.16
CA ASP A 18 -3.60 2.80 11.77
C ASP A 18 -4.54 2.74 12.99
N PRO A 19 -5.54 3.63 13.07
CA PRO A 19 -6.43 3.70 14.24
C PRO A 19 -7.46 2.57 14.27
N ARG A 20 -7.49 1.68 13.26
CA ARG A 20 -8.47 0.60 13.17
C ARG A 20 -8.11 -0.51 14.15
N GLN A 21 -9.14 -1.24 14.60
CA GLN A 21 -8.94 -2.48 15.33
C GLN A 21 -8.43 -3.57 14.36
N LEU A 22 -7.11 -3.75 14.29
CA LEU A 22 -6.45 -4.58 13.27
C LEU A 22 -6.95 -6.03 13.24
N SER A 23 -7.32 -6.61 14.38
CA SER A 23 -7.89 -7.97 14.47
C SER A 23 -9.22 -8.15 13.73
N LYS A 24 -9.91 -7.04 13.42
CA LYS A 24 -11.16 -7.01 12.64
C LYS A 24 -10.96 -6.57 11.20
N CYS A 25 -9.71 -6.28 10.80
CA CYS A 25 -9.38 -5.80 9.47
C CYS A 25 -8.94 -6.96 8.59
N ARG A 26 -9.54 -7.06 7.40
CA ARG A 26 -9.14 -8.03 6.37
C ARG A 26 -7.88 -7.60 5.62
N HIS A 27 -7.60 -6.31 5.57
CA HIS A 27 -6.53 -5.72 4.77
C HIS A 27 -5.61 -4.90 5.66
N SER A 28 -4.34 -5.31 5.71
CA SER A 28 -3.27 -4.60 6.41
C SER A 28 -2.94 -3.26 5.73
N THR A 29 -2.34 -2.34 6.48
CA THR A 29 -1.81 -1.07 5.94
C THR A 29 -0.87 -1.30 4.76
N LEU A 30 0.01 -2.32 4.85
CA LEU A 30 0.91 -2.68 3.76
C LEU A 30 0.15 -3.12 2.51
N GLU A 31 -0.90 -3.93 2.63
CA GLU A 31 -1.70 -4.35 1.47
C GLU A 31 -2.44 -3.17 0.84
N LEU A 32 -3.01 -2.27 1.64
CA LEU A 32 -3.72 -1.09 1.14
C LEU A 32 -2.76 -0.13 0.42
N LEU A 33 -1.61 0.15 1.03
CA LEU A 33 -0.58 0.98 0.43
C LEU A 33 -0.03 0.35 -0.86
N THR A 34 0.26 -0.96 -0.83
CA THR A 34 0.76 -1.67 -2.02
C THR A 34 -0.27 -1.65 -3.14
N GLN A 35 -1.54 -1.95 -2.84
CA GLN A 35 -2.62 -1.88 -3.83
C GLN A 35 -2.69 -0.50 -4.46
N ARG A 36 -2.59 0.56 -3.65
CA ARG A 36 -2.73 1.92 -4.16
C ARG A 36 -1.53 2.35 -5.00
N VAL A 37 -0.31 2.13 -4.52
CA VAL A 37 0.90 2.45 -5.28
C VAL A 37 0.94 1.69 -6.60
N MET A 38 0.62 0.39 -6.60
CA MET A 38 0.64 -0.39 -7.85
C MET A 38 -0.44 0.03 -8.84
N ALA A 39 -1.60 0.48 -8.37
CA ALA A 39 -2.64 1.05 -9.23
C ALA A 39 -2.16 2.37 -9.88
N LEU A 40 -1.54 3.26 -9.10
CA LEU A 40 -0.97 4.51 -9.62
C LEU A 40 0.14 4.25 -10.64
N VAL A 41 1.04 3.30 -10.37
CA VAL A 41 2.10 2.89 -11.31
C VAL A 41 1.52 2.35 -12.62
N ALA A 42 0.36 1.67 -12.56
CA ALA A 42 -0.35 1.17 -13.73
C ALA A 42 -1.20 2.24 -14.45
N GLY A 43 -1.21 3.49 -13.97
CA GLY A 43 -1.96 4.59 -14.57
C GLY A 43 -3.39 4.77 -14.06
N TYR A 44 -3.78 4.06 -13.00
CA TYR A 44 -5.10 4.17 -12.39
C TYR A 44 -5.09 5.21 -11.26
N GLU A 45 -5.33 6.46 -11.64
CA GLU A 45 -5.33 7.60 -10.73
C GLU A 45 -6.57 7.63 -9.84
N ASP A 46 -7.75 7.33 -10.38
CA ASP A 46 -8.98 7.44 -9.60
C ASP A 46 -9.19 6.24 -8.66
N CYS A 47 -9.66 6.53 -7.45
CA CYS A 47 -9.96 5.47 -6.50
C CYS A 47 -11.23 4.69 -6.89
N ASN A 48 -12.13 5.27 -7.68
CA ASN A 48 -13.40 4.64 -8.11
C ASN A 48 -13.18 3.37 -8.96
N ASP A 49 -12.09 3.31 -9.72
CA ASP A 49 -11.67 2.16 -10.51
C ASP A 49 -11.50 0.89 -9.66
N HIS A 50 -11.21 1.04 -8.36
CA HIS A 50 -11.08 -0.09 -7.42
C HIS A 50 -12.38 -0.84 -7.13
N THR A 51 -13.51 -0.35 -7.65
CA THR A 51 -14.73 -1.16 -7.75
C THR A 51 -14.52 -2.38 -8.63
N LEU A 52 -13.78 -2.22 -9.74
CA LEU A 52 -13.45 -3.28 -10.70
C LEU A 52 -12.04 -3.82 -10.48
N LEU A 53 -11.03 -2.96 -10.32
CA LEU A 53 -9.62 -3.33 -10.22
C LEU A 53 -9.32 -4.25 -9.03
N ARG A 54 -10.15 -4.26 -7.99
CA ARG A 54 -9.96 -5.17 -6.85
C ARG A 54 -9.99 -6.66 -7.24
N ARG A 55 -10.55 -6.97 -8.42
CA ARG A 55 -10.63 -8.31 -9.01
C ARG A 55 -9.57 -8.55 -10.08
N ASP A 56 -8.85 -7.52 -10.50
CA ASP A 56 -7.87 -7.61 -11.58
C ASP A 56 -6.74 -8.61 -11.23
N PRO A 57 -6.49 -9.64 -12.08
CA PRO A 57 -5.47 -10.64 -11.82
C PRO A 57 -4.04 -10.05 -11.75
N GLY A 58 -3.76 -9.01 -12.54
CA GLY A 58 -2.46 -8.32 -12.57
C GLY A 58 -2.21 -7.57 -11.26
N LEU A 59 -3.19 -6.79 -10.80
CA LEU A 59 -3.11 -6.04 -9.55
C LEU A 59 -3.09 -6.98 -8.33
N LYS A 60 -3.84 -8.09 -8.37
CA LYS A 60 -3.74 -9.16 -7.36
C LYS A 60 -2.31 -9.71 -7.30
N THR A 61 -1.70 -10.00 -8.45
CA THR A 61 -0.32 -10.51 -8.51
C THR A 61 0.68 -9.49 -7.97
N ALA A 62 0.55 -8.23 -8.38
CA ALA A 62 1.41 -7.12 -7.95
C ALA A 62 1.36 -6.89 -6.42
N THR A 63 0.22 -7.17 -5.80
CA THR A 63 -0.01 -7.08 -4.35
C THR A 63 0.30 -8.40 -3.62
N LYS A 64 1.01 -9.33 -4.26
CA LYS A 64 1.38 -10.67 -3.74
C LYS A 64 0.19 -11.56 -3.41
N ARG A 65 -0.94 -11.35 -4.06
CA ARG A 65 -2.12 -12.19 -3.96
C ARG A 65 -2.23 -13.11 -5.17
N ARG A 66 -2.85 -14.29 -4.99
CA ARG A 66 -3.05 -15.24 -6.10
C ARG A 66 -3.98 -14.61 -7.15
N ALA A 67 -3.54 -14.59 -8.40
CA ALA A 67 -4.21 -13.90 -9.50
C ALA A 67 -5.69 -14.31 -9.68
N LEU A 68 -5.94 -15.62 -9.77
CA LEU A 68 -7.28 -16.15 -10.09
C LEU A 68 -8.04 -16.68 -8.88
N SER A 69 -7.35 -17.27 -7.90
CA SER A 69 -7.97 -17.88 -6.72
C SER A 69 -7.85 -17.04 -5.44
N GLY A 70 -7.15 -15.92 -5.51
CA GLY A 70 -6.97 -15.03 -4.37
C GLY A 70 -8.21 -14.20 -4.11
N SER A 71 -8.44 -13.89 -2.84
CA SER A 71 -9.49 -12.96 -2.41
C SER A 71 -9.41 -11.61 -3.13
N ASP A 72 -10.55 -10.96 -3.30
CA ASP A 72 -10.59 -9.58 -3.81
C ASP A 72 -9.78 -8.64 -2.92
N LEU A 73 -9.07 -7.72 -3.58
CA LEU A 73 -8.38 -6.60 -2.94
C LEU A 73 -9.37 -5.66 -2.25
N ALA A 74 -8.84 -4.65 -1.56
CA ALA A 74 -9.68 -3.70 -0.86
C ALA A 74 -10.60 -2.97 -1.84
N SER A 75 -11.84 -2.76 -1.43
CA SER A 75 -12.80 -1.98 -2.22
C SER A 75 -12.47 -0.49 -2.18
N GLN A 76 -13.01 0.26 -3.14
CA GLN A 76 -12.96 1.72 -3.18
C GLN A 76 -13.22 2.39 -1.81
N PRO A 77 -14.32 2.11 -1.06
CA PRO A 77 -14.56 2.80 0.21
C PRO A 77 -13.58 2.39 1.32
N THR A 78 -12.90 1.25 1.19
CA THR A 78 -11.84 0.85 2.11
C THR A 78 -10.57 1.65 1.85
N LEU A 79 -10.21 1.82 0.57
CA LEU A 79 -9.06 2.64 0.17
C LEU A 79 -9.28 4.12 0.47
N SER A 80 -10.43 4.68 0.17
CA SER A 80 -10.71 6.09 0.47
C SER A 80 -10.65 6.37 1.97
N ARG A 81 -11.16 5.48 2.83
CA ARG A 81 -11.02 5.64 4.28
C ARG A 81 -9.57 5.57 4.74
N PHE A 82 -8.76 4.70 4.14
CA PHE A 82 -7.33 4.62 4.42
C PHE A 82 -6.58 5.87 3.98
N GLU A 83 -6.80 6.35 2.75
CA GLU A 83 -6.17 7.58 2.25
C GLU A 83 -6.53 8.79 3.13
N ASN A 84 -7.79 8.88 3.58
CA ASN A 84 -8.27 9.95 4.45
C ASN A 84 -7.90 9.77 5.94
N SER A 85 -7.36 8.61 6.36
CA SER A 85 -6.90 8.43 7.75
C SER A 85 -5.47 8.91 7.96
N VAL A 86 -4.70 9.13 6.89
CA VAL A 86 -3.31 9.59 6.96
C VAL A 86 -3.25 11.02 7.49
N THR A 87 -2.55 11.22 8.60
CA THR A 87 -2.43 12.53 9.24
C THR A 87 -1.19 13.29 8.74
N ARG A 88 -1.11 14.59 9.05
CA ARG A 88 0.11 15.39 8.79
C ARG A 88 1.35 14.81 9.46
N ARG A 89 1.20 14.17 10.63
CA ARG A 89 2.30 13.53 11.35
C ARG A 89 2.78 12.28 10.60
N ASP A 90 1.85 11.50 10.05
CA ASP A 90 2.21 10.34 9.24
C ASP A 90 2.92 10.75 7.95
N LEU A 91 2.52 11.86 7.31
CA LEU A 91 3.21 12.39 6.13
C LEU A 91 4.68 12.74 6.43
N TRP A 92 4.96 13.35 7.58
CA TRP A 92 6.33 13.61 8.01
C TRP A 92 7.13 12.32 8.20
N ARG A 93 6.56 11.34 8.91
CA ARG A 93 7.22 10.03 9.12
C ARG A 93 7.44 9.26 7.81
N LEU A 94 6.51 9.36 6.87
CA LEU A 94 6.64 8.77 5.54
C LEU A 94 7.80 9.40 4.76
N ALA A 95 7.97 10.72 4.86
CA ALA A 95 9.10 11.41 4.24
C ALA A 95 10.43 11.00 4.87
N GLU A 96 10.51 10.92 6.19
CA GLU A 96 11.69 10.43 6.92
C GLU A 96 12.03 8.99 6.49
N ALA A 97 11.06 8.07 6.57
CA ALA A 97 11.26 6.67 6.19
C ALA A 97 11.64 6.49 4.71
N PHE A 98 11.21 7.38 3.82
CA PHE A 98 11.63 7.39 2.43
C PHE A 98 13.09 7.81 2.28
N VAL A 99 13.51 8.90 2.96
CA VAL A 99 14.89 9.39 2.94
C VAL A 99 15.84 8.37 3.57
N GLU A 100 15.49 7.80 4.72
CA GLU A 100 16.27 6.74 5.37
C GLU A 100 16.45 5.55 4.43
N HIS A 101 15.38 5.09 3.77
CA HIS A 101 15.48 3.99 2.80
C HIS A 101 16.37 4.34 1.60
N PHE A 102 16.38 5.60 1.19
CA PHE A 102 17.26 6.09 0.12
C PHE A 102 18.73 6.10 0.57
N LEU A 103 19.03 6.65 1.75
CA LEU A 103 20.39 6.69 2.30
C LEU A 103 20.93 5.27 2.49
N ASP A 104 20.17 4.36 3.10
CA ASP A 104 20.52 2.94 3.26
C ASP A 104 20.85 2.23 1.93
N ARG A 105 20.29 2.73 0.81
CA ARG A 105 20.52 2.18 -0.53
C ARG A 105 21.78 2.77 -1.20
N HIS A 106 22.15 3.99 -0.86
CA HIS A 106 23.15 4.77 -1.60
C HIS A 106 24.42 5.07 -0.80
N ASP A 107 24.43 4.84 0.51
CA ASP A 107 25.62 4.87 1.36
C ASP A 107 26.33 3.50 1.32
N ALA A 108 27.04 3.25 0.22
CA ALA A 108 27.94 2.10 0.01
C ALA A 108 29.28 2.54 -0.60
#